data_AF-A0A0E0R9L7-F1
#
_entry.id   AF-A0A0E0R9L7-F1
#
_cell.length_a   1.000
_cell.length_b   1.000
_cell.length_c   1.000
_cell.angle_alpha   90.00
_cell.angle_beta   90.00
_cell.angle_gamma   90.00
#
_symmetry.space_group_name_H-M   'P 1'
#
loop_
_entity.id
_entity.type
_entity.pdbx_description
1 polymer ?
#
loop_
_entity_poly.entity_id
_entity_poly.type
_entity_poly.pdbx_seq_one_letter_code
_entity_poly.pdbx_strand_id
1 'polypeptide(L)'
;MDANQVRQDKNGCTPLHWAAIRGNYEVCTVLVHAGTKEELTLKDSGGFTPVELANDKGHRHLSYILSNATKVTFEDKYCSGRSRKIGYAPILITAAVGIWSWGAISLAFASLVMFYRVSRKNPGYIQANTKRLDPKEPLMEIDLNSSAWTGNWSQLCPTCKIIRPMRSKHCPTCKHCVEQFDHHCPWISNCVGRRNKWDFFVFLCMGTTTAFLGAAIGFHRLWTEPIILSSSESWINFMLSNHPGAVLFMFMDVFLLTGALILTGAQATQIARNLTTNEAANQSRYAYLRGPDGRFRNPYSRGCRRNCADFLVNGYSNDEEAAWPTLQQTVQRS
;
A
#
# COMPACT_ATOMS: atom_id res chain seq x y z
N MET A 1 21.91 -8.28 -42.83
CA MET A 1 22.63 -9.50 -42.41
C MET A 1 21.64 -10.29 -41.57
N ASP A 2 20.96 -11.25 -42.19
CA ASP A 2 19.91 -12.01 -41.50
C ASP A 2 20.60 -13.14 -40.74
N ALA A 3 20.83 -12.93 -39.44
CA ALA A 3 21.36 -13.96 -38.56
C ALA A 3 20.32 -15.07 -38.41
N ASN A 4 20.52 -16.19 -39.11
CA ASN A 4 19.65 -17.36 -39.02
C ASN A 4 20.15 -18.28 -37.91
N GLN A 5 19.42 -18.30 -36.79
CA GLN A 5 19.74 -19.10 -35.59
C GLN A 5 19.56 -20.61 -35.79
N VAL A 6 18.73 -21.02 -36.76
CA VAL A 6 18.46 -22.44 -37.04
C VAL A 6 19.47 -23.04 -38.04
N ARG A 7 20.29 -22.19 -38.67
CA ARG A 7 21.25 -22.63 -39.69
C ARG A 7 22.36 -23.46 -39.03
N GLN A 8 22.43 -24.72 -39.40
CA GLN A 8 23.50 -25.62 -39.01
C GLN A 8 24.75 -25.39 -39.88
N ASP A 9 25.92 -25.49 -39.26
CA ASP A 9 27.19 -25.54 -39.97
C ASP A 9 27.46 -26.92 -40.59
N LYS A 10 28.68 -27.14 -41.10
CA LYS A 10 29.08 -28.41 -41.74
C LYS A 10 29.05 -29.61 -40.77
N ASN A 11 29.04 -29.36 -39.46
CA ASN A 11 28.99 -30.37 -38.41
C ASN A 11 27.59 -30.52 -37.82
N GLY A 12 26.57 -29.91 -38.43
CA GLY A 12 25.21 -29.91 -37.88
C GLY A 12 25.03 -28.96 -36.68
N CYS A 13 26.02 -28.15 -36.32
CA CYS A 13 25.93 -27.31 -35.12
C CYS A 13 25.23 -25.98 -35.41
N THR A 14 24.24 -25.62 -34.59
CA THR A 14 23.66 -24.26 -34.55
C THR A 14 24.48 -23.36 -33.63
N PRO A 15 24.27 -22.02 -33.64
CA PRO A 15 24.87 -21.12 -32.65
C PRO A 15 24.63 -21.56 -31.20
N LEU A 16 23.44 -22.12 -30.90
CA LEU A 16 23.14 -22.64 -29.56
C LEU A 16 23.95 -23.89 -29.21
N HIS A 17 24.24 -24.79 -30.15
CA HIS A 17 25.15 -25.91 -29.92
C HIS A 17 26.54 -25.40 -29.52
N TRP A 18 27.07 -24.40 -30.24
CA TRP A 18 28.37 -23.81 -29.94
C TRP A 18 28.40 -23.08 -28.60
N ALA A 19 27.34 -22.33 -28.27
CA ALA A 19 27.22 -21.67 -26.98
C ALA A 19 27.13 -22.68 -25.83
N ALA A 20 26.41 -23.79 -26.04
CA ALA A 20 26.30 -24.90 -25.09
C ALA A 20 27.64 -25.59 -24.86
N ILE A 21 28.39 -25.91 -25.92
CA ILE A 21 29.73 -26.51 -25.84
C ILE A 21 30.69 -25.60 -25.05
N ARG A 22 30.62 -24.29 -25.30
CA ARG A 22 31.48 -23.29 -24.64
C ARG A 22 31.06 -22.96 -23.21
N GLY A 23 29.90 -23.43 -22.75
CA GLY A 23 29.37 -23.09 -21.43
C GLY A 23 28.99 -21.62 -21.29
N ASN A 24 28.78 -20.90 -22.39
CA ASN A 24 28.50 -19.47 -22.37
C ASN A 24 27.02 -19.24 -22.04
N TYR A 25 26.76 -19.02 -20.76
CA TYR A 25 25.42 -18.89 -20.21
C TYR A 25 24.64 -17.73 -20.81
N GLU A 26 25.27 -16.56 -20.93
CA GLU A 26 24.64 -15.33 -21.40
C GLU A 26 24.22 -15.48 -22.87
N VAL A 27 25.10 -16.05 -23.71
CA VAL A 27 24.81 -16.27 -25.13
C VAL A 27 23.72 -17.33 -25.30
N CYS A 28 23.77 -18.43 -24.55
CA CYS A 28 22.70 -19.42 -24.56
C CYS A 28 21.36 -18.81 -24.15
N THR A 29 21.34 -17.97 -23.11
CA THR A 29 20.13 -17.29 -22.67
C THR A 29 19.56 -16.41 -23.77
N VAL A 30 20.39 -15.56 -24.40
CA VAL A 30 19.95 -14.71 -25.52
C VAL A 30 19.43 -15.55 -26.69
N LEU A 31 20.12 -16.64 -27.06
CA LEU A 31 19.71 -17.51 -28.17
C LEU A 31 18.41 -18.25 -27.88
N VAL A 32 18.22 -18.79 -26.68
CA VAL A 32 16.95 -19.44 -26.28
C VAL A 32 15.79 -18.44 -26.27
N HIS A 33 16.04 -17.18 -25.89
CA HIS A 33 15.00 -16.15 -25.87
C HIS A 33 14.67 -15.59 -27.26
N ALA A 34 15.65 -15.54 -28.17
CA ALA A 34 15.46 -15.02 -29.52
C ALA A 34 15.04 -16.10 -30.53
N GLY A 35 15.31 -17.38 -30.23
CA GLY A 35 15.16 -18.51 -31.13
C GLY A 35 13.77 -19.16 -31.11
N THR A 36 13.61 -20.12 -32.03
CA THR A 36 12.40 -20.93 -32.16
C THR A 36 12.56 -22.27 -31.43
N LYS A 37 11.44 -22.83 -30.97
CA LYS A 37 11.37 -24.12 -30.24
C LYS A 37 12.16 -25.26 -30.90
N GLU A 38 12.21 -25.27 -32.23
CA GLU A 38 12.92 -26.28 -33.03
C GLU A 38 14.42 -26.35 -32.67
N GLU A 39 15.06 -25.20 -32.39
CA GLU A 39 16.51 -25.10 -32.15
C GLU A 39 16.97 -25.85 -30.89
N LEU A 40 16.13 -25.92 -29.86
CA LEU A 40 16.43 -26.65 -28.62
C LEU A 40 16.46 -28.16 -28.81
N THR A 41 15.84 -28.65 -29.88
CA THR A 41 15.68 -30.09 -30.18
C THR A 41 16.46 -30.56 -31.39
N LEU A 42 17.06 -29.63 -32.14
CA LEU A 42 17.93 -29.98 -33.27
C LEU A 42 19.14 -30.76 -32.76
N LYS A 43 19.55 -31.73 -33.56
CA LYS A 43 20.71 -32.56 -33.31
C LYS A 43 21.83 -32.17 -34.25
N ASP A 44 23.05 -32.15 -33.73
CA ASP A 44 24.26 -32.05 -34.54
C ASP A 44 24.50 -33.33 -35.36
N SER A 45 25.58 -33.36 -36.14
CA SER A 45 25.97 -34.54 -36.91
C SER A 45 26.34 -35.76 -36.04
N GLY A 46 26.62 -35.54 -34.74
CA GLY A 46 26.82 -36.60 -33.75
C GLY A 46 25.52 -37.13 -33.14
N GLY A 47 24.37 -36.52 -33.46
CA GLY A 47 23.07 -36.89 -32.92
C GLY A 47 22.75 -36.27 -31.56
N PHE A 48 23.53 -35.29 -31.12
CA PHE A 48 23.39 -34.61 -29.82
C PHE A 48 22.69 -33.27 -29.94
N THR A 49 21.79 -33.01 -28.99
CA THR A 49 21.13 -31.71 -28.79
C THR A 49 22.02 -30.75 -28.01
N PRO A 50 21.74 -29.43 -28.02
CA PRO A 50 22.50 -28.46 -27.23
C PRO A 50 22.50 -28.79 -25.72
N VAL A 51 21.40 -29.33 -25.20
CA VAL A 51 21.29 -29.79 -23.79
C VAL A 51 22.26 -30.93 -23.53
N GLU A 52 22.29 -31.94 -24.40
CA GLU A 52 23.15 -33.11 -24.26
C GLU A 52 24.63 -32.72 -24.38
N LEU A 53 24.97 -31.79 -25.27
CA LEU A 53 26.33 -31.23 -25.39
C LEU A 53 26.75 -30.43 -24.14
N ALA A 54 25.85 -29.62 -23.57
CA ALA A 54 26.14 -28.93 -22.31
C ALA A 54 26.39 -29.94 -21.17
N ASN A 55 25.65 -31.05 -21.14
CA ASN A 55 25.84 -32.10 -20.15
C ASN A 55 27.16 -32.87 -20.36
N ASP A 56 27.47 -33.24 -21.60
CA ASP A 56 28.73 -33.90 -21.99
C ASP A 56 29.96 -33.07 -21.58
N LYS A 57 29.88 -31.74 -21.77
CA LYS A 57 30.95 -30.80 -21.38
C LYS A 57 30.96 -30.45 -19.89
N GLY A 58 30.06 -31.01 -19.09
CA GLY A 58 30.00 -30.80 -17.64
C GLY A 58 29.41 -29.45 -17.22
N HIS A 59 28.76 -28.72 -18.14
CA HIS A 59 28.11 -27.44 -17.86
C HIS A 59 26.74 -27.67 -17.21
N ARG A 60 26.73 -28.21 -15.99
CA ARG A 60 25.53 -28.64 -15.26
C ARG A 60 24.46 -27.55 -15.15
N HIS A 61 24.88 -26.33 -14.80
CA HIS A 61 24.00 -25.16 -14.67
C HIS A 61 23.29 -24.84 -16.00
N LEU A 62 24.06 -24.84 -17.09
CA LEU A 62 23.56 -24.54 -18.42
C LEU A 62 22.66 -25.66 -18.98
N SER A 63 23.08 -26.92 -18.82
CA SER A 63 22.29 -28.10 -19.21
C SER A 63 20.92 -28.11 -18.52
N TYR A 64 20.86 -27.74 -17.24
CA TYR A 64 19.62 -27.65 -16.50
C TYR A 64 18.68 -26.57 -17.08
N ILE A 65 19.20 -25.38 -17.35
CA ILE A 65 18.40 -24.26 -17.90
C ILE A 65 17.89 -24.58 -19.30
N LEU A 66 18.74 -25.15 -20.16
CA LEU A 66 18.33 -25.61 -21.49
C LEU A 66 17.29 -26.75 -21.37
N SER A 67 17.43 -27.66 -20.40
CA SER A 67 16.43 -28.71 -20.15
C SER A 67 15.09 -28.15 -19.66
N ASN A 68 15.10 -27.18 -18.75
CA ASN A 68 13.87 -26.52 -18.31
C ASN A 68 13.21 -25.74 -19.45
N ALA A 69 13.99 -25.06 -20.29
CA ALA A 69 13.48 -24.41 -21.49
C ALA A 69 12.81 -25.43 -22.44
N THR A 70 13.35 -26.65 -22.55
CA THR A 70 12.67 -27.72 -23.31
C THR A 70 11.38 -28.22 -22.65
N LYS A 71 11.32 -28.35 -21.31
CA LYS A 71 10.17 -28.92 -20.56
C LYS A 71 8.98 -27.96 -20.44
N VAL A 72 9.20 -26.70 -20.10
CA VAL A 72 8.13 -25.69 -19.98
C VAL A 72 7.29 -25.61 -21.26
N THR A 73 7.92 -25.87 -22.42
CA THR A 73 7.23 -25.86 -23.71
C THR A 73 6.41 -27.12 -24.05
N PHE A 74 6.47 -28.19 -23.23
CA PHE A 74 5.68 -29.42 -23.43
C PHE A 74 4.32 -29.38 -22.70
N GLU A 75 4.21 -28.67 -21.57
CA GLU A 75 2.96 -28.56 -20.81
C GLU A 75 1.92 -27.62 -21.45
N ASP A 76 2.34 -26.68 -22.32
CA ASP A 76 1.45 -25.79 -23.07
C ASP A 76 0.54 -26.51 -24.10
N LYS A 77 0.67 -27.83 -24.30
CA LYS A 77 -0.19 -28.59 -25.21
C LYS A 77 -1.54 -29.02 -24.64
N TYR A 78 -1.76 -28.91 -23.32
CA TYR A 78 -3.02 -29.38 -22.71
C TYR A 78 -4.08 -28.28 -22.53
N CYS A 79 -3.74 -27.01 -22.70
CA CYS A 79 -4.69 -25.90 -22.57
C CYS A 79 -4.75 -25.02 -23.83
N SER A 80 -5.83 -25.22 -24.60
CA SER A 80 -6.37 -24.36 -25.65
C SER A 80 -5.69 -24.40 -27.04
N GLY A 81 -6.46 -24.90 -28.01
CA GLY A 81 -6.11 -24.87 -29.42
C GLY A 81 -6.19 -23.45 -29.98
N ARG A 82 -5.06 -22.75 -30.02
CA ARG A 82 -4.75 -21.75 -31.06
C ARG A 82 -3.24 -21.50 -31.10
N SER A 83 -2.59 -22.11 -32.08
CA SER A 83 -1.15 -21.93 -32.33
C SER A 83 -0.83 -20.46 -32.61
N ARG A 84 -0.27 -19.75 -31.63
CA ARG A 84 0.46 -18.50 -31.83
C ARG A 84 1.87 -18.66 -31.29
N LYS A 85 2.81 -18.29 -32.16
CA LYS A 85 4.27 -18.32 -32.04
C LYS A 85 4.75 -18.04 -30.60
N ILE A 86 5.41 -19.04 -30.02
CA ILE A 86 5.87 -19.12 -28.61
C ILE A 86 7.10 -18.23 -28.31
N GLY A 87 7.64 -17.50 -29.29
CA GLY A 87 8.86 -16.68 -29.11
C GLY A 87 8.72 -15.39 -28.29
N TYR A 88 7.51 -15.02 -27.83
CA TYR A 88 7.28 -13.72 -27.15
C TYR A 88 6.79 -13.82 -25.70
N ALA A 89 6.46 -15.02 -25.19
CA ALA A 89 5.84 -15.17 -23.87
C ALA A 89 6.77 -14.76 -22.68
N PRO A 90 8.07 -15.11 -22.67
CA PRO A 90 8.99 -14.65 -21.60
C PRO A 90 9.20 -13.13 -21.62
N ILE A 91 9.23 -12.53 -22.82
CA ILE A 91 9.36 -11.08 -23.02
C ILE A 91 8.10 -10.34 -22.55
N LEU A 92 6.91 -10.90 -22.84
CA LEU A 92 5.63 -10.35 -22.37
C LEU A 92 5.48 -10.41 -20.86
N ILE A 93 5.89 -11.51 -20.21
CA ILE A 93 5.86 -11.65 -18.75
C ILE A 93 6.86 -10.69 -18.08
N THR A 94 8.08 -10.60 -18.59
CA THR A 94 9.09 -9.67 -18.05
C THR A 94 8.72 -8.20 -18.29
N ALA A 95 8.15 -7.87 -19.45
CA ALA A 95 7.64 -6.53 -19.74
C ALA A 95 6.44 -6.18 -18.86
N ALA A 96 5.50 -7.12 -18.63
CA ALA A 96 4.39 -6.93 -17.72
C ALA A 96 4.89 -6.67 -16.29
N VAL A 97 5.79 -7.50 -15.75
CA VAL A 97 6.36 -7.29 -14.40
C VAL A 97 7.15 -5.97 -14.33
N GLY A 98 7.82 -5.58 -15.41
CA GLY A 98 8.45 -4.26 -15.54
C GLY A 98 7.43 -3.12 -15.39
N ILE A 99 6.30 -3.19 -16.08
CA ILE A 99 5.21 -2.21 -15.98
C ILE A 99 4.64 -2.16 -14.55
N TRP A 100 4.40 -3.32 -13.93
CA TRP A 100 3.93 -3.39 -12.53
C TRP A 100 4.93 -2.80 -11.55
N SER A 101 6.24 -3.00 -11.79
CA SER A 101 7.32 -2.46 -10.96
C SER A 101 7.38 -0.93 -11.07
N TRP A 102 7.29 -0.37 -12.29
CA TRP A 102 7.21 1.08 -12.48
C TRP A 102 5.94 1.68 -11.89
N GLY A 103 4.82 0.96 -11.95
CA GLY A 103 3.57 1.33 -11.29
C GLY A 103 3.73 1.41 -9.77
N ALA A 104 4.36 0.40 -9.16
CA ALA A 104 4.64 0.38 -7.71
C ALA A 104 5.59 1.51 -7.29
N ILE A 105 6.64 1.79 -8.07
CA ILE A 105 7.57 2.90 -7.80
C ILE A 105 6.86 4.26 -7.90
N SER A 106 6.04 4.45 -8.93
CA SER A 106 5.28 5.69 -9.12
C SER A 106 4.29 5.91 -7.98
N LEU A 107 3.62 4.84 -7.53
CA LEU A 107 2.70 4.90 -6.40
C LEU A 107 3.44 5.16 -5.08
N ALA A 108 4.62 4.58 -4.88
CA ALA A 108 5.47 4.85 -3.72
C ALA A 108 5.89 6.32 -3.68
N PHE A 109 6.28 6.89 -4.82
CA PHE A 109 6.61 8.31 -4.94
C PHE A 109 5.40 9.20 -4.63
N ALA A 110 4.22 8.88 -5.19
CA ALA A 110 2.98 9.59 -4.87
C ALA A 110 2.62 9.51 -3.38
N SER A 111 2.81 8.34 -2.76
CA SER A 111 2.62 8.13 -1.32
C SER A 111 3.57 9.01 -0.49
N LEU A 112 4.84 9.14 -0.91
CA LEU A 112 5.82 10.02 -0.25
C LEU A 112 5.44 11.51 -0.37
N VAL A 113 4.93 11.94 -1.52
CA VAL A 113 4.40 13.30 -1.69
C VAL A 113 3.21 13.55 -0.76
N MET A 114 2.31 12.57 -0.63
CA MET A 114 1.18 12.66 0.30
C MET A 114 1.63 12.65 1.76
N PHE A 115 2.64 11.86 2.12
CA PHE A 115 3.28 11.86 3.43
C PHE A 115 3.81 13.27 3.78
N TYR A 116 4.58 13.88 2.86
CA TYR A 116 5.11 15.23 3.07
C TYR A 116 3.97 16.25 3.23
N ARG A 117 2.95 16.16 2.38
CA ARG A 117 1.78 17.04 2.41
C ARG A 117 1.04 16.93 3.74
N VAL A 118 0.70 15.73 4.22
CA VAL A 118 -0.02 15.56 5.49
C VAL A 118 0.81 16.00 6.70
N SER A 119 2.13 15.79 6.66
CA SER A 119 3.05 16.18 7.73
C SER A 119 3.18 17.70 7.87
N ARG A 120 3.00 18.45 6.77
CA ARG A 120 3.13 19.92 6.74
C ARG A 120 1.79 20.65 6.78
N LYS A 121 0.69 19.99 6.44
CA LYS A 121 -0.63 20.63 6.36
C LYS A 121 -1.15 20.97 7.75
N ASN A 122 -1.67 22.19 7.90
CA ASN A 122 -2.37 22.58 9.12
C ASN A 122 -3.61 21.68 9.30
N PRO A 123 -3.72 20.94 10.42
CA PRO A 123 -4.78 19.96 10.62
C PRO A 123 -6.15 20.55 10.97
N GLY A 124 -6.20 21.86 11.24
CA GLY A 124 -7.38 22.49 11.85
C GLY A 124 -7.05 23.25 13.13
N TYR A 125 -5.88 23.88 13.25
CA TYR A 125 -5.56 24.65 14.45
C TYR A 125 -6.53 25.82 14.63
N ILE A 126 -7.13 25.87 15.82
CA ILE A 126 -8.08 26.90 16.22
C ILE A 126 -7.30 28.09 16.77
N GLN A 127 -7.53 29.26 16.19
CA GLN A 127 -6.93 30.50 16.67
C GLN A 127 -7.78 31.08 17.80
N ALA A 128 -7.14 31.56 18.88
CA ALA A 128 -7.80 32.41 19.85
C ALA A 128 -8.12 33.74 19.15
N ASN A 129 -9.40 34.09 19.05
CA ASN A 129 -9.82 35.33 18.40
C ASN A 129 -9.51 36.52 19.33
N THR A 130 -8.24 36.91 19.40
CA THR A 130 -7.77 38.06 20.19
C THR A 130 -8.06 39.39 19.53
N LYS A 131 -8.48 39.41 18.25
CA LYS A 131 -8.79 40.65 17.51
C LYS A 131 -10.05 41.37 17.98
N ARG A 132 -10.83 40.77 18.89
CA ARG A 132 -12.01 41.38 19.50
C ARG A 132 -11.79 41.86 20.94
N LEU A 133 -10.62 41.61 21.54
CA LEU A 133 -10.30 42.16 22.86
C LEU A 133 -9.49 43.44 22.68
N ASP A 134 -10.18 44.57 22.81
CA ASP A 134 -9.56 45.85 23.18
C ASP A 134 -8.75 45.63 24.49
N PRO A 135 -7.47 46.04 24.57
CA PRO A 135 -6.64 45.88 25.77
C PRO A 135 -7.20 46.51 27.05
N LYS A 136 -8.28 47.30 26.97
CA LYS A 136 -8.90 47.98 28.12
C LYS A 136 -10.07 47.24 28.78
N GLU A 137 -10.50 46.09 28.27
CA GLU A 137 -11.57 45.31 28.92
C GLU A 137 -11.01 44.10 29.66
N PRO A 138 -11.23 43.99 30.98
CA PRO A 138 -10.81 42.82 31.73
C PRO A 138 -11.63 41.63 31.23
N LEU A 139 -10.92 40.61 30.76
CA LEU A 139 -11.36 39.21 30.64
C LEU A 139 -12.89 39.02 30.58
N MET A 140 -13.38 38.73 29.38
CA MET A 140 -14.60 37.96 29.17
C MET A 140 -15.92 38.74 29.37
N GLU A 141 -16.18 39.71 28.50
CA GLU A 141 -17.56 39.97 28.05
C GLU A 141 -17.89 39.01 26.88
N ILE A 142 -17.67 37.71 27.12
CA ILE A 142 -18.51 36.71 26.47
C ILE A 142 -19.83 36.86 27.23
N ASP A 143 -20.92 37.11 26.52
CA ASP A 143 -22.26 37.27 27.07
C ASP A 143 -22.65 36.03 27.93
N LEU A 144 -22.22 36.06 29.20
CA LEU A 144 -22.47 35.05 30.23
C LEU A 144 -23.95 35.02 30.62
N ASN A 145 -24.74 36.01 30.17
CA ASN A 145 -26.17 36.13 30.36
C ASN A 145 -27.00 35.56 29.21
N SER A 146 -26.37 35.12 28.11
CA SER A 146 -27.07 34.29 27.14
C SER A 146 -27.39 32.95 27.82
N SER A 147 -28.68 32.68 28.01
CA SER A 147 -29.24 31.43 28.53
C SER A 147 -28.84 30.17 27.75
N ALA A 148 -28.04 30.30 26.68
CA ALA A 148 -27.39 29.21 25.96
C ALA A 148 -26.12 28.65 26.64
N TRP A 149 -25.53 29.35 27.63
CA TRP A 149 -24.21 29.02 28.20
C TRP A 149 -24.23 28.39 29.60
N THR A 150 -25.39 28.04 30.14
CA THR A 150 -25.47 27.28 31.39
C THR A 150 -24.92 25.86 31.19
N GLY A 151 -23.63 25.63 31.47
CA GLY A 151 -23.19 24.37 32.08
C GLY A 151 -22.23 23.44 31.34
N ASN A 152 -21.40 23.85 30.37
CA ASN A 152 -20.39 22.93 29.79
C ASN A 152 -18.92 23.36 29.96
N TRP A 153 -18.47 23.43 31.21
CA TRP A 153 -17.06 23.63 31.58
C TRP A 153 -16.10 22.64 30.91
N SER A 154 -16.58 21.47 30.48
CA SER A 154 -15.76 20.47 29.79
C SER A 154 -15.24 20.92 28.42
N GLN A 155 -15.83 21.95 27.80
CA GLN A 155 -15.37 22.48 26.51
C GLN A 155 -14.31 23.57 26.65
N LEU A 156 -14.12 24.15 27.83
CA LEU A 156 -13.08 25.15 28.04
C LEU A 156 -11.68 24.52 27.84
N CYS A 157 -10.80 25.22 27.13
CA CYS A 157 -9.38 24.88 27.07
C CYS A 157 -8.57 25.93 27.86
N PRO A 158 -8.03 25.59 29.04
CA PRO A 158 -7.26 26.54 29.84
C PRO A 158 -5.94 26.94 29.15
N THR A 159 -5.30 26.03 28.42
CA THR A 159 -4.03 26.29 27.73
C THR A 159 -4.18 27.29 26.58
N CYS A 160 -5.18 27.09 25.73
CA CYS A 160 -5.42 27.96 24.57
C CYS A 160 -6.30 29.16 24.90
N LYS A 161 -6.91 29.19 26.10
CA LYS A 161 -7.88 30.23 26.53
C LYS A 161 -9.03 30.43 25.54
N ILE A 162 -9.58 29.32 25.04
CA ILE A 162 -10.72 29.30 24.12
C ILE A 162 -11.80 28.34 24.61
N ILE A 163 -13.03 28.59 24.18
CA ILE A 163 -14.10 27.60 24.21
C ILE A 163 -13.93 26.71 22.98
N ARG A 164 -13.74 25.41 23.20
CA ARG A 164 -13.54 24.45 22.12
C ARG A 164 -14.84 24.18 21.38
N PRO A 165 -14.87 24.34 20.03
CA PRO A 165 -15.94 23.81 19.20
C PRO A 165 -16.16 22.32 19.45
N MET A 166 -17.35 21.83 19.11
CA MET A 166 -17.65 20.40 19.20
C MET A 166 -16.62 19.56 18.46
N ARG A 167 -16.35 18.36 18.98
CA ARG A 167 -15.38 17.40 18.45
C ARG A 167 -13.92 17.90 18.36
N SER A 168 -13.61 19.10 18.84
CA SER A 168 -12.23 19.60 18.91
C SER A 168 -11.54 19.20 20.22
N LYS A 169 -10.22 19.05 20.19
CA LYS A 169 -9.39 18.71 21.36
C LYS A 169 -8.09 19.48 21.37
N HIS A 170 -7.54 19.68 22.57
CA HIS A 170 -6.19 20.22 22.75
C HIS A 170 -5.19 19.07 22.58
N CYS A 171 -4.21 19.23 21.71
CA CYS A 171 -3.09 18.31 21.60
C CYS A 171 -1.91 18.84 22.45
N PRO A 172 -1.49 18.13 23.51
CA PRO A 172 -0.37 18.57 24.33
C PRO A 172 0.96 18.67 23.56
N THR A 173 1.17 17.77 22.59
CA THR A 173 2.38 17.74 21.75
C THR A 173 2.45 18.94 20.81
N CYS A 174 1.36 19.22 20.09
CA CYS A 174 1.30 20.35 19.16
C CYS A 174 0.97 21.69 19.85
N LYS A 175 0.56 21.69 21.13
CA LYS A 175 0.18 22.87 21.93
C LYS A 175 -0.94 23.73 21.32
N HIS A 176 -1.77 23.12 20.46
CA HIS A 176 -2.90 23.77 19.81
C HIS A 176 -4.17 22.94 19.99
N CYS A 177 -5.32 23.62 20.02
CA CYS A 177 -6.61 22.98 19.81
C CYS A 177 -6.81 22.71 18.31
N VAL A 178 -7.30 21.53 17.98
CA VAL A 178 -7.50 21.04 16.61
C VAL A 178 -8.99 20.75 16.39
N GLU A 179 -9.56 21.29 15.33
CA GLU A 179 -10.94 21.01 14.88
C GLU A 179 -11.11 19.56 14.43
N GLN A 180 -12.24 18.95 14.80
CA GLN A 180 -12.53 17.51 14.60
C GLN A 180 -11.28 16.66 14.83
N PHE A 181 -10.73 16.74 16.04
CA PHE A 181 -9.47 16.11 16.36
C PHE A 181 -9.58 14.59 16.24
N ASP A 182 -8.78 13.99 15.35
CA ASP A 182 -8.72 12.55 15.18
C ASP A 182 -7.73 11.93 16.16
N HIS A 183 -6.45 12.29 15.99
CA HIS A 183 -5.36 11.89 16.88
C HIS A 183 -4.11 12.74 16.61
N HIS A 184 -3.12 12.63 17.49
CA HIS A 184 -1.76 13.05 17.19
C HIS A 184 -1.00 11.83 16.64
N CYS A 185 -0.38 11.97 15.48
CA CYS A 185 0.31 10.88 14.81
C CYS A 185 1.83 11.12 14.85
N PRO A 186 2.58 10.34 15.65
CA PRO A 186 4.03 10.48 15.73
C PRO A 186 4.72 10.26 14.38
N TRP A 187 4.18 9.37 13.54
CA TRP A 187 4.77 8.97 12.26
C TRP A 187 4.84 10.10 11.23
N ILE A 188 3.84 10.99 11.21
CA ILE A 188 3.81 12.17 10.34
C ILE A 188 4.27 13.44 11.09
N SER A 189 4.66 13.30 12.35
CA SER A 189 5.03 14.42 13.25
C SER A 189 3.99 15.56 13.28
N ASN A 190 2.70 15.21 13.19
CA ASN A 190 1.62 16.20 13.09
C ASN A 190 0.30 15.62 13.64
N CYS A 191 -0.65 16.49 13.94
CA CYS A 191 -2.02 16.07 14.23
C CYS A 191 -2.75 15.69 12.95
N VAL A 192 -3.70 14.77 13.08
CA VAL A 192 -4.74 14.49 12.08
C VAL A 192 -6.05 15.09 12.61
N GLY A 193 -6.69 15.93 11.79
CA GLY A 193 -7.93 16.63 12.13
C GLY A 193 -8.72 17.02 10.89
N ARG A 194 -9.71 17.91 11.05
CA ARG A 194 -10.66 18.32 9.99
C ARG A 194 -9.99 18.63 8.65
N ARG A 195 -8.88 19.37 8.65
CA ARG A 195 -8.29 19.92 7.41
C ARG A 195 -7.29 19.00 6.71
N ASN A 196 -6.83 17.92 7.34
CA ASN A 196 -5.85 17.00 6.75
C ASN A 196 -6.21 15.50 6.85
N LYS A 197 -7.37 15.13 7.42
CA LYS A 197 -7.81 13.72 7.51
C LYS A 197 -7.94 13.05 6.16
N TRP A 198 -8.40 13.76 5.13
CA TRP A 198 -8.44 13.23 3.75
C TRP A 198 -7.05 12.89 3.22
N ASP A 199 -6.09 13.81 3.38
CA ASP A 199 -4.71 13.58 2.93
C ASP A 199 -4.08 12.40 3.66
N PHE A 200 -4.35 12.29 4.97
CA PHE A 200 -3.92 11.16 5.79
C PHE A 200 -4.49 9.83 5.28
N PHE A 201 -5.80 9.79 4.97
CA PHE A 201 -6.44 8.58 4.48
C PHE A 201 -5.93 8.15 3.09
N VAL A 202 -5.76 9.11 2.18
CA VAL A 202 -5.18 8.84 0.85
C VAL A 202 -3.74 8.35 0.97
N PHE A 203 -2.93 8.95 1.84
CA PHE A 203 -1.58 8.46 2.17
C PHE A 203 -1.61 6.99 2.65
N LEU A 204 -2.52 6.63 3.56
CA LEU A 204 -2.67 5.26 4.04
C LEU A 204 -3.06 4.28 2.92
N CYS A 205 -4.01 4.66 2.05
CA CYS A 205 -4.40 3.83 0.92
C CYS A 205 -3.23 3.62 -0.06
N MET A 206 -2.55 4.70 -0.45
CA MET A 206 -1.40 4.62 -1.36
C MET A 206 -0.26 3.79 -0.77
N GLY A 207 0.06 3.99 0.51
CA GLY A 207 1.08 3.21 1.22
C GLY A 207 0.72 1.72 1.32
N THR A 208 -0.53 1.40 1.68
CA THR A 208 -1.01 0.02 1.78
C THR A 208 -0.98 -0.68 0.42
N THR A 209 -1.44 -0.01 -0.64
CA THR A 209 -1.37 -0.56 -2.01
C THR A 209 0.07 -0.72 -2.48
N THR A 210 0.97 0.20 -2.13
CA THR A 210 2.41 0.09 -2.44
C THR A 210 3.02 -1.14 -1.79
N ALA A 211 2.78 -1.34 -0.49
CA ALA A 211 3.26 -2.52 0.25
C ALA A 211 2.69 -3.81 -0.36
N PHE A 212 1.39 -3.85 -0.66
CA PHE A 212 0.77 -5.01 -1.30
C PHE A 212 1.39 -5.35 -2.67
N LEU A 213 1.60 -4.34 -3.54
CA LEU A 213 2.27 -4.55 -4.82
C LEU A 213 3.73 -5.00 -4.63
N GLY A 214 4.44 -4.45 -3.64
CA GLY A 214 5.77 -4.88 -3.24
C GLY A 214 5.82 -6.36 -2.85
N ALA A 215 4.94 -6.79 -1.94
CA ALA A 215 4.80 -8.20 -1.56
C ALA A 215 4.48 -9.10 -2.75
N ALA A 216 3.53 -8.71 -3.61
CA ALA A 216 3.12 -9.50 -4.76
C ALA A 216 4.26 -9.67 -5.77
N ILE A 217 4.98 -8.59 -6.08
CA ILE A 217 6.14 -8.62 -6.98
C ILE A 217 7.28 -9.44 -6.34
N GLY A 218 7.59 -9.20 -5.06
CA GLY A 218 8.62 -9.93 -4.33
C GLY A 218 8.35 -11.44 -4.30
N PHE A 219 7.13 -11.83 -3.95
CA PHE A 219 6.70 -13.23 -3.97
C PHE A 219 6.80 -13.83 -5.38
N HIS A 220 6.29 -13.14 -6.40
CA HIS A 220 6.39 -13.61 -7.78
C HIS A 220 7.84 -13.82 -8.21
N ARG A 221 8.76 -12.91 -7.87
CA ARG A 221 10.19 -13.07 -8.18
C ARG A 221 10.76 -14.29 -7.49
N LEU A 222 10.57 -14.43 -6.17
CA LEU A 222 11.05 -15.59 -5.41
C LEU A 222 10.48 -16.92 -5.92
N TRP A 223 9.23 -16.92 -6.38
CA TRP A 223 8.56 -18.11 -6.90
C TRP A 223 9.00 -18.50 -8.32
N THR A 224 9.40 -17.52 -9.13
CA THR A 224 9.79 -17.73 -10.54
C THR A 224 11.29 -17.81 -10.76
N GLU A 225 12.10 -17.68 -9.69
CA GLU A 225 13.55 -17.88 -9.77
C GLU A 225 13.87 -19.27 -10.35
N PRO A 226 14.76 -19.39 -11.35
CA PRO A 226 15.21 -20.67 -11.85
C PRO A 226 16.10 -21.37 -10.80
N ILE A 227 15.59 -22.43 -10.20
CA ILE A 227 16.23 -23.08 -9.05
C ILE A 227 17.08 -24.25 -9.50
N ILE A 228 18.38 -24.22 -9.21
CA ILE A 228 19.25 -25.40 -9.35
C ILE A 228 19.41 -26.01 -7.96
N LEU A 229 18.39 -26.75 -7.54
CA LEU A 229 18.39 -27.44 -6.26
C LEU A 229 19.31 -28.67 -6.39
N SER A 230 20.35 -28.75 -5.56
CA SER A 230 21.05 -30.03 -5.36
C SER A 230 20.09 -31.02 -4.70
N SER A 231 20.26 -32.33 -4.94
CA SER A 231 19.32 -33.37 -4.46
C SER A 231 19.11 -33.41 -2.94
N SER A 232 19.95 -32.73 -2.16
CA SER A 232 19.90 -32.65 -0.70
C SER A 232 19.47 -31.29 -0.14
N GLU A 233 19.32 -30.25 -0.96
CA GLU A 233 19.01 -28.91 -0.48
C GLU A 233 17.51 -28.61 -0.58
N SER A 234 16.93 -27.96 0.44
CA SER A 234 15.53 -27.55 0.40
C SER A 234 15.39 -26.19 -0.30
N TRP A 235 14.23 -25.93 -0.91
CA TRP A 235 13.90 -24.64 -1.52
C TRP A 235 14.13 -23.47 -0.55
N ILE A 236 13.69 -23.64 0.71
CA ILE A 236 13.81 -22.62 1.74
C ILE A 236 15.28 -22.29 2.03
N ASN A 237 16.13 -23.31 2.17
CA ASN A 237 17.56 -23.11 2.43
C ASN A 237 18.25 -22.42 1.25
N PHE A 238 17.90 -22.79 0.02
CA PHE A 238 18.39 -22.14 -1.18
C PHE A 238 18.00 -20.64 -1.21
N MET A 239 16.74 -20.30 -0.93
CA MET A 239 16.27 -18.91 -0.91
C MET A 239 16.94 -18.09 0.20
N LEU A 240 17.10 -18.66 1.40
CA LEU A 240 17.75 -17.99 2.52
C LEU A 240 19.23 -17.73 2.25
N SER A 241 19.91 -18.64 1.56
CA SER A 241 21.35 -18.55 1.31
C SER A 241 21.67 -17.62 0.13
N ASN A 242 20.90 -17.72 -0.96
CA ASN A 242 21.17 -16.99 -2.20
C ASN A 242 20.46 -15.63 -2.26
N HIS A 243 19.32 -15.49 -1.56
CA HIS A 243 18.50 -14.27 -1.59
C HIS A 243 18.09 -13.77 -0.19
N PRO A 244 19.03 -13.66 0.78
CA PRO A 244 18.69 -13.29 2.16
C PRO A 244 18.00 -11.92 2.25
N GLY A 245 18.39 -10.96 1.41
CA GLY A 245 17.79 -9.63 1.38
C GLY A 245 16.33 -9.62 0.92
N ALA A 246 15.97 -10.46 -0.06
CA ALA A 246 14.61 -10.55 -0.54
C ALA A 246 13.70 -11.29 0.46
N VAL A 247 14.21 -12.31 1.14
CA VAL A 247 13.49 -12.98 2.23
C VAL A 247 13.27 -12.02 3.40
N LEU A 248 14.31 -11.26 3.81
CA LEU A 248 14.19 -10.24 4.85
C LEU A 248 13.19 -9.15 4.47
N PHE A 249 13.22 -8.68 3.22
CA PHE A 249 12.25 -7.72 2.70
C PHE A 249 10.82 -8.26 2.83
N MET A 250 10.55 -9.48 2.36
CA MET A 250 9.22 -10.09 2.44
C MET A 250 8.75 -10.24 3.90
N PHE A 251 9.65 -10.65 4.79
CA PHE A 251 9.35 -10.76 6.21
C PHE A 251 8.95 -9.41 6.80
N MET A 252 9.75 -8.36 6.58
CA MET A 252 9.46 -7.02 7.10
C MET A 252 8.20 -6.42 6.48
N ASP A 253 7.99 -6.63 5.18
CA ASP A 253 6.83 -6.15 4.45
C ASP A 253 5.52 -6.78 4.95
N VAL A 254 5.54 -8.05 5.39
CA VAL A 254 4.37 -8.68 6.03
C VAL A 254 3.95 -7.93 7.31
N PHE A 255 4.89 -7.52 8.18
CA PHE A 255 4.55 -6.74 9.37
C PHE A 255 4.01 -5.36 9.02
N LEU A 256 4.66 -4.69 8.08
CA LEU A 256 4.25 -3.36 7.61
C LEU A 256 2.86 -3.41 6.97
N LEU A 257 2.62 -4.35 6.05
CA LEU A 257 1.34 -4.54 5.37
C LEU A 257 0.23 -4.89 6.36
N THR A 258 0.49 -5.76 7.33
CA THR A 258 -0.49 -6.12 8.36
C THR A 258 -0.90 -4.89 9.18
N GLY A 259 0.08 -4.11 9.67
CA GLY A 259 -0.19 -2.88 10.40
C GLY A 259 -0.92 -1.82 9.55
N ALA A 260 -0.50 -1.65 8.29
CA ALA A 260 -1.10 -0.71 7.35
C ALA A 260 -2.55 -1.08 6.99
N LEU A 261 -2.85 -2.37 6.80
CA LEU A 261 -4.20 -2.86 6.53
C LEU A 261 -5.12 -2.63 7.74
N ILE A 262 -4.66 -2.93 8.96
CA ILE A 262 -5.44 -2.68 10.18
C ILE A 262 -5.72 -1.19 10.33
N LEU A 263 -4.71 -0.33 10.17
CA LEU A 263 -4.88 1.11 10.30
C LEU A 263 -5.80 1.69 9.22
N THR A 264 -5.63 1.28 7.96
CA THR A 264 -6.47 1.71 6.83
C THR A 264 -7.91 1.24 7.01
N GLY A 265 -8.14 -0.01 7.42
CA GLY A 265 -9.46 -0.56 7.70
C GLY A 265 -10.15 0.13 8.87
N ALA A 266 -9.40 0.44 9.94
CA ALA A 266 -9.91 1.20 11.07
C ALA A 266 -10.34 2.63 10.68
N GLN A 267 -9.50 3.36 9.94
CA GLN A 267 -9.83 4.70 9.45
C GLN A 267 -11.01 4.67 8.47
N ALA A 268 -11.06 3.69 7.56
CA ALA A 268 -12.20 3.50 6.65
C ALA A 268 -13.51 3.24 7.41
N THR A 269 -13.47 2.41 8.45
CA THR A 269 -14.63 2.12 9.30
C THR A 269 -15.09 3.36 10.06
N GLN A 270 -14.14 4.16 10.57
CA GLN A 270 -14.44 5.41 11.27
C GLN A 270 -15.05 6.45 10.32
N ILE A 271 -14.53 6.59 9.09
CA ILE A 271 -15.11 7.44 8.04
C ILE A 271 -16.54 6.98 7.73
N ALA A 272 -16.73 5.68 7.47
CA ALA A 272 -18.05 5.10 7.18
C ALA A 272 -19.05 5.32 8.32
N ARG A 273 -18.58 5.41 9.57
CA ARG A 273 -19.41 5.68 10.75
C ARG A 273 -19.49 7.17 11.10
N ASN A 274 -18.81 8.07 10.41
CA ASN A 274 -18.59 9.47 10.79
C ASN A 274 -18.17 9.63 12.26
N LEU A 275 -17.06 8.98 12.62
CA LEU A 275 -16.40 9.09 13.92
C LEU A 275 -14.94 9.46 13.71
N THR A 276 -14.39 10.18 14.68
CA THR A 276 -12.94 10.34 14.84
C THR A 276 -12.36 9.17 15.63
N THR A 277 -11.04 8.92 15.49
CA THR A 277 -10.35 7.93 16.35
C THR A 277 -10.51 8.29 17.83
N ASN A 278 -10.43 9.58 18.17
CA ASN A 278 -10.63 10.05 19.53
C ASN A 278 -12.03 9.71 20.07
N GLU A 279 -13.08 9.92 19.28
CA GLU A 279 -14.45 9.56 19.63
C GLU A 279 -14.65 8.05 19.76
N ALA A 280 -14.12 7.27 18.81
CA ALA A 280 -14.20 5.83 18.86
C ALA A 280 -13.54 5.26 20.13
N ALA A 281 -12.36 5.76 20.49
CA ALA A 281 -11.63 5.33 21.68
C ALA A 281 -12.25 5.82 23.00
N ASN A 282 -12.94 6.96 23.00
CA ASN A 282 -13.47 7.60 24.21
C ASN A 282 -15.01 7.74 24.20
N GLN A 283 -15.71 6.87 23.46
CA GLN A 283 -17.16 6.97 23.26
C GLN A 283 -17.96 7.06 24.57
N SER A 284 -17.54 6.34 25.61
CA SER A 284 -18.19 6.35 26.92
C SER A 284 -18.02 7.67 27.69
N ARG A 285 -17.10 8.54 27.29
CA ARG A 285 -16.89 9.86 27.90
C ARG A 285 -17.74 10.94 27.25
N TYR A 286 -18.30 10.68 26.07
CA TYR A 286 -19.02 11.67 25.28
C TYR A 286 -20.53 11.48 25.43
N ALA A 287 -21.16 12.39 26.18
CA ALA A 287 -22.60 12.37 26.40
C ALA A 287 -23.41 12.43 25.09
N TYR A 288 -22.94 13.20 24.11
CA TYR A 288 -23.56 13.29 22.77
C TYR A 288 -23.45 12.01 21.94
N LEU A 289 -22.64 11.03 22.35
CA LEU A 289 -22.57 9.70 21.74
C LEU A 289 -23.45 8.66 22.45
N ARG A 290 -24.27 9.08 23.42
CA ARG A 290 -25.20 8.23 24.16
C ARG A 290 -26.65 8.62 23.87
N GLY A 291 -27.47 7.61 23.62
CA GLY A 291 -28.91 7.74 23.53
C GLY A 291 -29.58 7.92 24.90
N PRO A 292 -30.88 8.24 24.93
CA PRO A 292 -31.66 8.33 26.16
C PRO A 292 -31.71 7.02 26.96
N ASP A 293 -31.51 5.89 26.28
CA ASP A 293 -31.43 4.53 26.83
C ASP A 293 -30.01 4.16 27.32
N GLY A 294 -29.06 5.10 27.27
CA GLY A 294 -27.66 4.89 27.62
C GLY A 294 -26.85 4.11 26.57
N ARG A 295 -27.47 3.67 25.47
CA ARG A 295 -26.80 2.94 24.39
C ARG A 295 -26.03 3.88 23.48
N PHE A 296 -25.05 3.35 22.75
CA PHE A 296 -24.30 4.13 21.78
C PHE A 296 -25.21 4.68 20.68
N ARG A 297 -25.15 6.00 20.46
CA ARG A 297 -25.85 6.70 19.38
C ARG A 297 -24.88 7.67 18.73
N ASN A 298 -24.68 7.58 17.42
CA ASN A 298 -23.89 8.58 16.70
C ASN A 298 -24.81 9.60 15.99
N PRO A 299 -24.93 10.85 16.50
CA PRO A 299 -25.74 11.89 15.87
C PRO A 299 -25.16 12.39 14.54
N TYR A 300 -23.87 12.17 14.28
CA TYR A 300 -23.20 12.64 13.06
C TYR A 300 -23.31 11.67 11.89
N SER A 301 -23.74 10.43 12.11
CA SER A 301 -23.83 9.44 11.05
C SER A 301 -25.09 9.63 10.20
N ARG A 302 -24.91 9.86 8.90
CA ARG A 302 -25.99 9.93 7.88
C ARG A 302 -26.15 8.61 7.11
N GLY A 303 -25.54 7.54 7.60
CA GLY A 303 -25.42 6.23 6.95
C GLY A 303 -24.12 6.08 6.16
N CYS A 304 -23.63 4.84 6.06
CA CYS A 304 -22.30 4.50 5.49
C CYS A 304 -22.02 5.17 4.15
N ARG A 305 -22.94 5.01 3.18
CA ARG A 305 -22.78 5.58 1.83
C ARG A 305 -22.64 7.10 1.82
N ARG A 306 -23.49 7.80 2.58
CA ARG A 306 -23.47 9.28 2.66
C ARG A 306 -22.22 9.77 3.38
N ASN A 307 -21.88 9.16 4.51
CA ASN A 307 -20.67 9.50 5.26
C ASN A 307 -19.40 9.37 4.40
N CYS A 308 -19.29 8.26 3.65
CA CYS A 308 -18.16 8.06 2.74
C CYS A 308 -18.17 9.06 1.58
N ALA A 309 -19.32 9.32 0.95
CA ALA A 309 -19.42 10.28 -0.14
C ALA A 309 -19.04 11.71 0.32
N ASP A 310 -19.58 12.16 1.45
CA ASP A 310 -19.28 13.47 2.03
C ASP A 310 -17.78 13.60 2.34
N PHE A 311 -17.17 12.54 2.88
CA PHE A 311 -15.74 12.53 3.17
C PHE A 311 -14.88 12.54 1.90
N LEU A 312 -15.25 11.78 0.87
CA LEU A 312 -14.49 11.74 -0.38
C LEU A 312 -14.55 13.06 -1.15
N VAL A 313 -15.67 13.78 -1.07
CA VAL A 313 -15.87 15.08 -1.74
C VAL A 313 -15.28 16.24 -0.93
N ASN A 314 -15.60 16.34 0.36
CA ASN A 314 -15.25 17.50 1.18
C ASN A 314 -13.97 17.30 2.01
N GLY A 315 -13.54 16.06 2.20
CA GLY A 315 -12.41 15.69 3.06
C GLY A 315 -12.71 15.66 4.56
N TYR A 316 -13.93 16.04 4.96
CA TYR A 316 -14.42 16.05 6.32
C TYR A 316 -15.96 15.95 6.32
N SER A 317 -16.55 15.65 7.48
CA SER A 317 -17.99 15.68 7.67
C SER A 317 -18.46 17.07 8.11
N ASN A 318 -19.49 17.60 7.44
CA ASN A 318 -20.08 18.86 7.84
C ASN A 318 -21.09 18.63 8.98
N ASP A 319 -20.74 19.11 10.17
CA ASP A 319 -21.46 18.82 11.42
C ASP A 319 -22.36 19.98 11.85
N GLU A 320 -22.46 21.05 11.06
CA GLU A 320 -23.23 22.26 11.38
C GLU A 320 -24.73 21.98 11.56
N GLU A 321 -25.26 20.99 10.83
CA GLU A 321 -26.66 20.54 10.94
C GLU A 321 -26.94 19.61 12.12
N ALA A 322 -25.91 18.94 12.66
CA ALA A 322 -26.07 18.09 13.86
C ALA A 322 -26.08 18.96 15.13
N ALA A 323 -26.75 20.12 15.02
CA ALA A 323 -27.03 21.05 16.08
C ALA A 323 -27.46 20.26 17.31
N TRP A 324 -26.67 20.44 18.35
CA TRP A 324 -26.98 20.08 19.73
C TRP A 324 -28.50 20.17 19.97
N PRO A 325 -29.16 19.15 20.55
CA PRO A 325 -30.44 19.43 21.19
C PRO A 325 -30.11 20.50 22.23
N THR A 326 -30.61 21.71 22.04
CA THR A 326 -30.50 22.79 23.01
C THR A 326 -30.72 22.17 24.39
N LEU A 327 -29.78 22.42 25.30
CA LEU A 327 -29.71 21.86 26.66
C LEU A 327 -31.04 21.97 27.44
N GLN A 328 -31.97 22.78 26.95
CA GLN A 328 -33.38 22.85 27.37
C GLN A 328 -34.10 21.49 27.40
N GLN A 329 -33.77 20.53 26.54
CA GLN A 329 -34.46 19.22 26.54
C GLN A 329 -33.94 18.23 27.59
N THR A 330 -32.74 18.45 28.15
CA THR A 330 -32.15 17.55 29.18
C THR A 330 -32.47 18.02 30.60
N VAL A 331 -32.72 19.32 30.80
CA VAL A 331 -33.07 19.90 32.10
C VAL A 331 -34.57 19.76 32.44
N GLN A 332 -35.44 19.55 31.45
CA GLN A 332 -36.88 19.36 31.69
C GLN A 332 -37.29 17.94 32.16
N ARG A 333 -36.33 17.06 32.47
CA ARG A 333 -36.61 15.69 32.93
C ARG A 333 -35.86 15.29 34.21
N SER A 334 -35.39 16.25 34.99
CA SER A 334 -34.83 16.02 36.34
C SER A 334 -35.81 16.47 37.41
#